data_AF-A0A5A8D3B4-F1
#
_entry.id   AF-A0A5A8D3B4-F1
#
_cell.length_a   1.000
_cell.length_b   1.000
_cell.length_c   1.000
_cell.angle_alpha   90.00
_cell.angle_beta   90.00
_cell.angle_gamma   90.00
#
_symmetry.space_group_name_H-M   'P 1'
#
loop_
_entity.id
_entity.type
_entity.pdbx_description
1 polymer ?
#
loop_
_entity_poly.entity_id
_entity_poly.type
_entity_poly.pdbx_seq_one_letter_code
_entity_poly.pdbx_strand_id
1 'polypeptide(L)' 'MFWRGNPTTGAGAAGRDWPRNGSLLRGKVHKKIKGDDWLEVSEWQQAGTKGFVSGEGKNLWVPFSQGGTLLHEIKG' A
#
# COMPACT_ATOMS: atom_id res chain seq x y z
N MET A 1 8.08 6.43 1.13
CA MET A 1 6.83 5.87 1.70
C MET A 1 7.19 4.78 2.71
N PHE A 2 6.40 4.59 3.75
CA PHE A 2 6.56 3.49 4.70
C PHE A 2 5.22 2.82 4.95
N TRP A 3 5.25 1.50 5.17
CA TRP A 3 4.06 0.72 5.49
C TRP A 3 3.44 1.23 6.80
N ARG A 4 2.13 1.40 6.80
CA ARG A 4 1.35 1.66 8.00
C ARG A 4 0.69 0.37 8.47
N GLY A 5 0.48 0.29 9.77
CA GLY A 5 -0.41 -0.71 10.33
C GLY A 5 -1.85 -0.44 9.90
N ASN A 6 -2.72 -1.41 10.17
CA ASN A 6 -4.14 -1.30 9.88
C ASN A 6 -4.71 -0.01 10.50
N PRO A 7 -5.30 0.90 9.71
CA PRO A 7 -5.74 2.20 10.19
C PRO A 7 -6.96 2.11 11.14
N THR A 8 -7.69 0.99 11.11
CA THR A 8 -8.86 0.73 11.96
C THR A 8 -8.45 0.09 13.29
N THR A 9 -7.60 -0.93 13.26
CA THR A 9 -7.25 -1.73 14.45
C THR A 9 -5.90 -1.35 15.08
N GLY A 10 -5.04 -0.61 14.37
CA GLY A 10 -3.68 -0.32 14.79
C GLY A 10 -2.70 -1.49 14.69
N ALA A 11 -3.16 -2.66 14.21
CA ALA A 11 -2.32 -3.86 14.06
C ALA A 11 -1.15 -3.60 13.10
N GLY A 12 0.06 -4.00 13.53
CA GLY A 12 1.34 -3.52 13.01
C GLY A 12 1.60 -3.69 11.51
N ALA A 13 2.53 -2.88 10.99
CA ALA A 13 3.04 -2.98 9.62
C ALA A 13 4.10 -4.09 9.51
N ALA A 14 3.77 -5.24 8.93
CA ALA A 14 4.75 -6.32 8.78
C ALA A 14 5.51 -6.18 7.45
N GLY A 15 6.50 -5.29 7.38
CA GLY A 15 7.35 -5.20 6.20
C GLY A 15 8.62 -4.39 6.39
N ARG A 16 9.79 -5.05 6.36
CA ARG A 16 11.09 -4.38 6.22
C ARG A 16 11.34 -3.92 4.77
N ASP A 17 10.76 -4.61 3.79
CA ASP A 17 10.87 -4.29 2.37
C ASP A 17 9.79 -3.28 1.97
N TRP A 18 10.12 -2.00 2.13
CA TRP A 18 9.24 -0.89 1.77
C TRP A 18 9.28 -0.61 0.27
N PRO A 19 8.17 -0.14 -0.34
CA PRO A 19 8.09 0.15 -1.75
C PRO A 19 8.80 1.47 -2.06
N ARG A 20 9.76 1.44 -2.98
CA ARG A 20 10.48 2.63 -3.45
C ARG A 20 9.60 3.49 -4.37
N ASN A 21 10.01 4.73 -4.62
CA ASN A 21 9.33 5.58 -5.59
C ASN A 21 9.33 4.90 -6.97
N GLY A 22 8.15 4.79 -7.60
CA GLY A 22 7.96 4.04 -8.85
C GLY A 22 7.58 2.56 -8.65
N SER A 23 7.43 2.09 -7.41
CA SER A 23 6.82 0.79 -7.13
C SER A 23 5.34 0.80 -7.51
N LEU A 24 4.84 -0.35 -7.98
CA LEU A 24 3.43 -0.56 -8.26
C LEU A 24 2.79 -1.29 -7.09
N LEU A 25 1.64 -0.81 -6.62
CA LEU A 25 0.90 -1.41 -5.50
C LEU A 25 -0.44 -1.95 -6.01
N ARG A 26 -0.85 -3.12 -5.52
CA ARG A 26 -2.17 -3.71 -5.74
C ARG A 26 -2.80 -4.07 -4.41
N GLY A 27 -4.11 -3.93 -4.34
CA GLY A 27 -4.82 -4.16 -3.10
C GLY A 27 -6.25 -3.66 -3.11
N LYS A 28 -6.86 -3.67 -1.93
CA LYS A 28 -8.23 -3.22 -1.71
C LYS A 28 -8.24 -1.77 -1.24
N VAL A 29 -9.04 -0.95 -1.90
CA VAL A 29 -9.28 0.44 -1.47
C VAL A 29 -10.32 0.46 -0.37
N HIS A 30 -10.01 1.13 0.73
CA HIS A 30 -10.92 1.42 1.83
C HIS A 30 -11.11 2.92 1.92
N LYS A 31 -12.34 3.38 1.73
CA LYS A 31 -12.64 4.81 1.66
C LYS A 31 -12.97 5.39 3.04
N LYS A 32 -12.59 6.64 3.27
CA LYS A 32 -12.96 7.45 4.44
C LYS A 32 -12.62 6.83 5.81
N ILE A 33 -11.55 6.03 5.91
CA ILE A 33 -11.04 5.59 7.22
C ILE A 33 -10.31 6.76 7.87
N LYS A 34 -10.83 7.21 9.03
CA LYS A 34 -10.29 8.35 9.78
C LYS A 34 -10.12 9.62 8.93
N GLY A 35 -11.02 9.81 7.96
CA GLY A 35 -11.03 10.98 7.08
C GLY A 35 -10.12 10.88 5.84
N ASP A 36 -9.50 9.73 5.58
CA ASP A 36 -8.64 9.50 4.39
C ASP A 36 -9.01 8.19 3.68
N ASP A 37 -8.60 8.06 2.43
CA ASP A 37 -8.69 6.82 1.66
C ASP A 37 -7.39 6.03 1.84
N TRP A 38 -7.51 4.70 1.95
CA TRP A 38 -6.40 3.81 2.24
C TRP A 38 -6.35 2.65 1.26
N LEU A 39 -5.14 2.22 0.91
CA LEU A 39 -4.91 0.97 0.20
C LEU A 39 -4.44 -0.09 1.21
N GLU A 40 -5.22 -1.16 1.34
CA GLU A 40 -4.78 -2.42 1.95
C GLU A 40 -4.04 -3.22 0.88
N VAL A 41 -2.72 -3.28 0.97
CA VAL A 41 -1.85 -3.82 -0.08
C VAL A 41 -1.79 -5.34 0.01
N SER A 42 -2.19 -6.01 -1.06
CA SER A 42 -2.09 -7.47 -1.23
C SER A 42 -0.83 -7.87 -2.00
N GLU A 43 -0.33 -7.00 -2.89
CA GLU A 43 0.89 -7.25 -3.67
C GLU A 43 1.59 -5.94 -4.03
N TRP A 44 2.92 -5.99 -4.20
CA TRP A 44 3.65 -4.88 -4.78
C TRP A 44 4.79 -5.32 -5.69
N GLN A 45 5.12 -4.49 -6.68
CA GLN A 45 6.30 -4.65 -7.51
C GLN A 45 7.27 -3.51 -7.17
N GLN A 46 8.53 -3.83 -6.87
CA GLN A 46 9.54 -2.82 -6.60
C GLN A 46 9.89 -2.02 -7.87
N ALA A 47 10.22 -0.74 -7.68
CA ALA A 47 10.68 0.10 -8.77
C ALA A 47 11.88 -0.55 -9.50
N GLY A 48 11.77 -0.67 -10.83
CA GLY A 48 12.82 -1.26 -11.67
C GLY A 48 12.89 -2.79 -11.68
N THR A 49 12.05 -3.49 -10.92
CA THR A 49 11.96 -4.96 -10.97
C THR A 49 10.83 -5.42 -11.88
N LYS A 50 10.87 -6.69 -12.28
CA LYS A 50 9.76 -7.38 -12.93
C LYS A 50 9.23 -8.41 -11.94
N GLY A 51 7.95 -8.31 -11.57
CA GLY A 51 7.30 -9.26 -10.67
C GLY A 51 6.71 -8.61 -9.43
N PHE A 52 5.47 -8.99 -9.13
CA PHE A 52 4.79 -8.66 -7.89
C PHE A 52 5.19 -9.65 -6.80
N VAL A 53 5.43 -9.14 -5.60
CA VAL A 53 5.61 -9.94 -4.39
C VAL A 53 4.36 -9.85 -3.52
N SER A 54 4.00 -10.97 -2.90
CA SER A 54 2.81 -11.04 -2.06
C SER A 54 3.01 -10.34 -0.72
N GLY A 55 2.03 -9.48 -0.41
CA GLY A 55 1.81 -8.78 0.85
C GLY A 55 0.61 -9.30 1.65
N GLU A 56 -0.04 -10.37 1.19
CA GLU A 56 -1.22 -10.92 1.84
C GLU A 56 -0.94 -11.31 3.31
N GLY A 57 -1.85 -10.95 4.22
CA GLY A 57 -1.73 -11.21 5.65
C GLY A 57 -0.70 -10.36 6.40
N LYS A 58 0.07 -9.50 5.72
CA LYS A 58 1.13 -8.69 6.33
C LYS A 58 0.67 -7.34 6.91
N ASN A 59 -0.63 -7.06 6.88
CA ASN A 59 -1.20 -5.78 7.35
C ASN A 59 -0.44 -4.57 6.79
N LEU A 60 -0.27 -4.55 5.46
CA LEU A 60 0.43 -3.48 4.75
C LEU A 60 -0.59 -2.44 4.29
N TRP A 61 -0.54 -1.25 4.90
CA TRP A 61 -1.47 -0.17 4.58
C TRP A 61 -0.73 1.08 4.13
N VAL A 62 -1.32 1.82 3.20
CA VAL A 62 -0.82 3.12 2.75
C VAL A 62 -1.99 4.11 2.63
N PRO A 63 -1.93 5.29 3.28
CA PRO A 63 -2.91 6.33 3.06
C PRO A 63 -2.66 7.01 1.71
N PHE A 64 -3.73 7.35 0.99
CA PHE A 64 -3.64 8.02 -0.30
C PHE A 64 -3.00 9.42 -0.14
N SER A 65 -3.22 10.09 0.99
CA SER A 65 -2.55 11.37 1.31
C SER A 65 -1.02 11.28 1.43
N GLN A 66 -0.47 10.16 1.92
CA GLN A 66 0.98 9.92 1.90
C GLN A 66 1.48 9.37 0.56
N GLY A 67 0.60 8.73 -0.20
CA GLY A 67 0.86 8.33 -1.57
C GLY A 67 0.99 9.53 -2.50
N GLY A 68 0.25 10.62 -2.28
CA GLY A 68 0.20 11.75 -3.20
C GLY A 68 -0.03 11.29 -4.65
N THR A 69 0.71 11.85 -5.60
CA THR A 69 0.76 11.50 -7.03
C THR A 69 1.28 10.09 -7.36
N LEU A 70 1.32 9.14 -6.40
CA LEU A 70 1.92 7.80 -6.60
C LEU A 70 0.92 6.66 -6.49
N LEU A 71 -0.30 6.91 -6.01
CA LEU A 71 -1.40 5.94 -6.06
C LEU A 71 -2.42 6.42 -7.09
N HIS A 72 -2.17 6.06 -8.34
CA HIS A 72 -3.13 6.22 -9.42
C HIS A 72 -3.80 4.88 -9.69
N GLU A 73 -5.13 4.90 -9.81
CA GLU A 73 -5.86 3.76 -10.36
C GLU A 73 -5.36 3.52 -11.79
N ILE A 74 -4.72 2.38 -12.00
CA ILE A 74 -4.36 1.92 -13.34
C ILE A 74 -5.62 1.27 -13.89
N LYS A 75 -6.32 1.96 -14.79
CA LYS A 75 -7.42 1.35 -15.55
C LYS A 75 -6.81 0.29 -16.48
N GLY A 76 -7.15 -0.97 -16.22
CA GLY A 76 -6.86 -2.10 -17.10
C GLY A 76 -7.74 -2.08 -18.34
#